data_AF-A0A963MEF3-F1
#
_entry.id   AF-A0A963MEF3-F1
#
_cell.length_a   1.000
_cell.length_b   1.000
_cell.length_c   1.000
_cell.angle_alpha   90.00
_cell.angle_beta   90.00
_cell.angle_gamma   90.00
#
_symmetry.space_group_name_H-M   'P 1'
#
loop_
_entity.id
_entity.type
_entity.pdbx_description
1 polymer ?
#
loop_
_entity_poly.entity_id
_entity_poly.type
_entity_poly.pdbx_seq_one_letter_code
_entity_poly.pdbx_strand_id
1 'polypeptide(L)' 'PCGGTHVANTAEIGAVVVTKIEKKSATTRRVVLGFGATPG' A
#
# COMPACT_ATOMS: atom_id res chain seq x y z
N PRO A 1 12.53 8.51 -10.76
CA PRO A 1 13.07 7.12 -10.73
C PRO A 1 13.29 6.72 -9.26
N CYS A 2 13.13 5.45 -8.91
CA CYS A 2 13.33 4.93 -7.55
C CYS A 2 14.59 4.04 -7.51
N GLY A 3 15.37 4.13 -6.43
CA GLY A 3 16.64 3.42 -6.26
C GLY A 3 16.57 2.21 -5.31
N GLY A 4 15.37 1.71 -5.02
CA GLY A 4 15.18 0.57 -4.12
C GLY A 4 15.25 -0.78 -4.86
N THR A 5 15.11 -1.86 -4.10
CA THR A 5 14.92 -3.21 -4.66
C THR A 5 13.45 -3.40 -5.01
N HIS A 6 13.17 -3.75 -6.27
CA HIS A 6 11.82 -4.01 -6.77
C HIS A 6 11.64 -5.49 -7.11
N VAL A 7 10.41 -5.97 -6.95
CA VAL A 7 9.98 -7.24 -7.54
C VAL A 7 9.86 -7.11 -9.07
N ALA A 8 9.91 -8.23 -9.79
CA ALA A 8 9.81 -8.21 -11.24
C ALA A 8 8.37 -7.95 -11.72
N ASN A 9 7.37 -8.44 -10.98
CA ASN A 9 5.95 -8.34 -11.31
C ASN A 9 5.09 -7.95 -10.10
N THR A 10 4.00 -7.23 -10.35
CA THR A 10 3.07 -6.78 -9.29
C THR A 10 2.39 -7.92 -8.55
N ALA A 11 2.16 -9.06 -9.22
CA ALA A 11 1.54 -10.24 -8.61
C ALA A 11 2.38 -10.81 -7.44
N GLU A 12 3.69 -10.60 -7.44
CA GLU A 12 4.61 -11.09 -6.39
C GLU A 12 4.39 -10.37 -5.05
N ILE A 13 3.79 -9.17 -5.05
CA ILE A 13 3.46 -8.42 -3.83
C ILE A 13 2.34 -9.12 -3.03
N GLY A 14 1.47 -9.87 -3.72
CA GLY A 14 0.31 -10.52 -3.11
C GLY A 14 -0.83 -9.55 -2.78
N ALA A 15 -1.71 -9.97 -1.86
CA ALA A 15 -2.87 -9.17 -1.46
C ALA A 15 -2.46 -7.89 -0.71
N VAL A 16 -3.13 -6.78 -1.06
CA VAL A 16 -2.93 -5.46 -0.44
C VAL A 16 -4.26 -4.97 0.11
N VAL A 17 -4.27 -4.55 1.37
CA VAL A 17 -5.46 -4.03 2.05
C VAL A 17 -5.21 -2.61 2.55
N VAL A 18 -6.23 -1.76 2.48
CA VAL A 18 -6.19 -0.43 3.09
C VAL A 18 -6.58 -0.56 4.56
N THR A 19 -5.64 -0.30 5.46
CA THR A 19 -5.88 -0.45 6.91
C THR A 19 -6.32 0.85 7.56
N LYS A 20 -5.95 2.00 6.98
CA LYS A 20 -6.35 3.33 7.48
C LYS A 20 -6.33 4.37 6.37
N ILE A 21 -7.27 5.31 6.42
CA ILE A 21 -7.25 6.53 5.61
C ILE A 21 -7.39 7.74 6.53
N GLU A 22 -6.46 8.68 6.40
CA GLU A 22 -6.46 9.94 7.15
C GLU A 22 -6.45 11.14 6.20
N LYS A 23 -7.19 12.19 6.53
CA LYS A 23 -7.17 13.45 5.77
C LYS A 23 -5.88 14.21 6.10
N LYS A 24 -5.13 14.63 5.08
CA LYS A 24 -3.92 15.45 5.25
C LYS A 24 -4.14 16.90 4.83
N SER A 25 -4.92 17.14 3.78
CA SER A 25 -5.31 18.50 3.37
C SER A 25 -6.69 18.49 2.70
N ALA A 26 -7.06 19.60 2.05
CA ALA A 26 -8.30 19.70 1.27
C ALA A 26 -8.38 18.63 0.17
N THR A 27 -7.26 18.30 -0.48
CA THR A 27 -7.21 17.39 -1.63
C THR A 27 -6.29 16.18 -1.43
N THR A 28 -5.55 16.10 -0.31
CA THR A 28 -4.63 14.99 -0.04
C THR A 28 -5.07 14.13 1.14
N ARG A 29 -4.82 12.83 1.03
CA ARG A 29 -5.10 11.81 2.05
C ARG A 29 -3.84 10.97 2.26
N ARG A 30 -3.59 10.54 3.49
CA ARG A 30 -2.60 9.51 3.81
C ARG A 30 -3.32 8.17 3.86
N VAL A 31 -2.85 7.22 3.05
CA VAL A 31 -3.37 5.85 3.01
C VAL A 31 -2.30 4.94 3.61
N VAL A 32 -2.69 4.13 4.60
CA VAL A 32 -1.84 3.09 5.18
C VAL A 32 -2.25 1.77 4.55
N LEU A 33 -1.26 1.07 3.97
CA LEU A 33 -1.44 -0.22 3.32
C LEU A 33 -0.84 -1.33 4.18
N GLY A 34 -1.55 -2.45 4.25
CA GLY A 34 -1.04 -3.72 4.77
C GLY A 34 -0.83 -4.71 3.62
N PHE A 35 0.13 -5.62 3.79
CA PHE A 35 0.42 -6.72 2.87
C PHE A 35 0.05 -8.06 3.52
N GLY A 36 -0.57 -8.97 2.77
CA GLY A 36 -0.94 -10.32 3.25
C GLY A 36 -2.43 -10.62 3.13
N ALA A 37 -2.77 -11.91 3.21
CA ALA A 37 -4.15 -12.37 3.31
C ALA A 37 -4.75 -11.90 4.64
N THR A 38 -5.84 -11.15 4.56
CA THR A 38 -6.67 -10.72 5.69
C THR A 38 -6.79 -11.82 6.76
N PRO A 39 -6.29 -11.63 8.00
CA PRO A 39 -6.81 -12.38 9.13
C PRO A 39 -7.87 -11.50 9.81
N GLY A 40 -9.14 -11.93 9.76
CA GLY A 40 -10.21 -11.50 10.67
C GLY A 40 -10.57 -10.02 10.66
#